data_AF-A0A5P1R7J3-F1
#
_entry.id   AF-A0A5P1R7J3-F1
#
_cell.length_a   1.000
_cell.length_b   1.000
_cell.length_c   1.000
_cell.angle_alpha   90.00
_cell.angle_beta   90.00
_cell.angle_gamma   90.00
#
_symmetry.space_group_name_H-M   'P 1'
#
loop_
_entity.id
_entity.type
_entity.pdbx_description
1 polymer ?
#
loop_
_entity_poly.entity_id
_entity_poly.type
_entity_poly.pdbx_seq_one_letter_code
_entity_poly.pdbx_strand_id
1 'polypeptide(L)' 'MENHHLSAQLKQLLKRGYSIEDVKNLVTAPRAIVDQAILEFQLEQQTARQLEASQQNQARYAMGLGSNR' A
#
# COMPACT_ATOMS: atom_id res chain seq x y z
N MET A 1 18.87 -11.06 -4.92
CA MET A 1 17.49 -11.39 -5.35
C MET A 1 16.59 -11.77 -4.17
N GLU A 2 17.13 -12.29 -3.06
CA GLU A 2 16.33 -12.70 -1.88
C GLU A 2 15.61 -11.55 -1.16
N ASN A 3 16.22 -10.35 -1.09
CA ASN A 3 15.64 -9.21 -0.37
C ASN A 3 14.31 -8.71 -0.97
N HIS A 4 14.15 -8.78 -2.30
CA HIS A 4 12.90 -8.36 -2.98
C HIS A 4 11.77 -9.36 -2.77
N HIS A 5 12.10 -10.64 -2.63
CA HIS A 5 11.11 -11.67 -2.35
C HIS A 5 10.64 -11.55 -0.89
N LEU A 6 11.57 -11.28 0.03
CA LEU A 6 11.27 -11.05 1.44
C LEU A 6 10.40 -9.82 1.66
N SER A 7 10.69 -8.70 0.99
CA SER A 7 9.85 -7.50 1.10
C SER A 7 8.43 -7.74 0.57
N ALA A 8 8.27 -8.50 -0.51
CA ALA A 8 6.96 -8.89 -1.02
C ALA A 8 6.17 -9.75 -0.01
N GLN A 9 6.82 -10.72 0.64
CA GLN A 9 6.19 -11.53 1.69
C GLN A 9 5.78 -10.69 2.91
N LEU A 10 6.64 -9.77 3.34
CA LEU A 10 6.34 -8.83 4.44
C LEU A 10 5.12 -7.95 4.12
N LYS A 11 5.06 -7.41 2.89
CA LYS A 11 3.90 -6.65 2.42
C LYS A 11 2.63 -7.50 2.40
N GLN A 12 2.72 -8.77 2.02
CA GLN A 12 1.58 -9.69 2.04
C GLN A 12 1.06 -9.97 3.46
N LEU A 13 1.95 -10.08 4.44
CA LEU A 13 1.56 -10.22 5.85
C LEU A 13 0.85 -8.95 6.35
N LEU A 14 1.39 -7.77 6.05
CA LEU A 14 0.75 -6.49 6.39
C LEU A 14 -0.64 -6.36 5.74
N LYS A 15 -0.78 -6.77 4.47
CA LYS A 15 -2.09 -6.81 3.77
C LYS A 15 -3.10 -7.75 4.41
N ARG A 16 -2.65 -8.83 5.06
CA ARG A 16 -3.51 -9.78 5.77
C ARG A 16 -3.97 -9.28 7.15
N GLY A 17 -3.50 -8.12 7.59
CA GLY A 17 -3.88 -7.52 8.87
C GLY A 17 -2.94 -7.86 10.03
N TYR A 18 -1.77 -8.43 9.76
CA TYR A 18 -0.74 -8.59 10.79
C TYR A 18 -0.19 -7.24 11.22
N SER A 19 0.02 -7.07 12.53
CA SER A 19 0.63 -5.85 13.06
C SER A 19 2.11 -5.79 12.68
N ILE A 20 2.65 -4.57 12.62
CA ILE A 20 4.08 -4.36 12.39
C ILE A 20 4.93 -5.13 13.40
N GLU A 21 4.53 -5.18 14.67
CA GLU A 21 5.20 -5.95 15.71
C GLU A 21 5.15 -7.47 15.44
N ASP A 22 4.00 -7.99 15.03
CA ASP A 22 3.88 -9.41 14.66
C ASP A 22 4.78 -9.75 13.48
N VAL A 23 4.81 -8.90 12.45
CA VAL A 23 5.68 -9.10 11.29
C VAL A 23 7.16 -9.07 11.68
N LYS A 24 7.55 -8.20 12.61
CA LYS A 24 8.93 -8.14 13.15
C LYS A 24 9.29 -9.36 14.00
N ASN A 25 8.31 -9.93 14.70
CA ASN A 25 8.52 -11.12 15.53
C ASN A 25 8.46 -12.42 14.72
N LEU A 26 7.66 -12.47 13.65
CA LEU A 26 7.48 -13.64 12.78
C LEU A 26 8.64 -13.84 11.80
N VAL A 27 9.32 -12.76 11.43
CA VAL A 27 10.38 -12.81 10.42
C VAL A 27 11.72 -12.52 11.06
N THR A 28 12.60 -13.52 11.05
CA THR A 28 14.02 -13.35 11.38
C THR A 28 14.74 -12.65 10.22
N ALA A 29 14.44 -11.37 10.01
CA ALA A 29 15.01 -10.55 8.96
C ALA A 29 15.77 -9.33 9.53
N PRO A 30 16.76 -8.81 8.80
CA PRO A 30 17.40 -7.54 9.13
C PRO A 30 16.36 -6.43 9.30
N ARG A 31 16.38 -5.75 10.44
CA ARG A 31 15.43 -4.68 10.79
C ARG A 31 15.31 -3.61 9.70
N ALA A 32 16.42 -3.28 9.04
CA ALA A 32 16.43 -2.33 7.93
C ALA A 32 15.52 -2.76 6.76
N ILE A 33 15.46 -4.05 6.45
CA ILE A 33 14.61 -4.58 5.36
C ILE A 33 13.14 -4.54 5.77
N VAL A 34 12.85 -4.86 7.03
CA VAL A 34 11.47 -4.82 7.56
C VAL A 34 10.96 -3.38 7.60
N ASP A 35 11.76 -2.46 8.14
CA ASP A 35 11.40 -1.04 8.23
C ASP A 35 11.22 -0.44 6.80
N GLN A 36 12.09 -0.80 5.84
CA GLN A 36 11.93 -0.39 4.45
C GLN A 36 10.65 -0.93 3.81
N ALA A 37 10.33 -2.22 4.01
CA ALA A 37 9.12 -2.83 3.47
C ALA A 37 7.83 -2.19 4.03
N ILE A 38 7.85 -1.79 5.31
CA ILE A 38 6.74 -1.08 5.96
C ILE A 38 6.57 0.31 5.36
N LEU A 39 7.67 1.05 5.17
CA LEU A 39 7.62 2.39 4.58
C LEU A 39 7.08 2.34 3.14
N GLU A 40 7.55 1.39 2.33
CA GLU A 40 7.03 1.20 0.98
C GLU A 40 5.54 0.86 0.98
N PHE A 41 5.09 -0.01 1.89
CA PHE A 41 3.67 -0.35 2.01
C PHE A 41 2.80 0.85 2.37
N GLN A 42 3.26 1.70 3.30
CA GLN A 42 2.54 2.91 3.67
C GLN A 42 2.49 3.91 2.51
N LEU A 43 3.59 4.06 1.77
CA LEU A 43 3.64 4.93 0.60
C LEU A 43 2.68 4.45 -0.50
N GLU A 44 2.64 3.14 -0.77
CA GLU A 44 1.71 2.51 -1.72
C GLU A 44 0.25 2.76 -1.33
N GLN A 45 -0.08 2.65 -0.03
CA GLN A 45 -1.45 2.94 0.43
C GLN A 45 -1.82 4.42 0.26
N GLN A 46 -0.91 5.34 0.55
CA GLN A 46 -1.17 6.76 0.39
C GLN A 46 -1.39 7.13 -1.07
N THR A 47 -0.55 6.61 -1.97
CA THR A 47 -0.70 6.83 -3.41
C THR A 47 -1.98 6.20 -3.95
N ALA A 48 -2.36 4.99 -3.50
CA ALA A 48 -3.63 4.38 -3.87
C ALA A 48 -4.84 5.24 -3.45
N ARG A 49 -4.86 5.76 -2.22
CA ARG A 49 -5.93 6.66 -1.74
C ARG A 49 -6.00 7.97 -2.54
N GLN A 50 -4.85 8.56 -2.86
CA GLN A 50 -4.81 9.77 -3.69
C GLN A 50 -5.32 9.51 -5.10
N LEU A 51 -4.96 8.35 -5.67
CA LEU A 51 -5.44 7.93 -6.98
C LEU A 51 -6.96 7.72 -6.97
N GLU A 52 -7.50 7.03 -5.97
CA GLU A 52 -8.94 6.83 -5.79
C GLU A 52 -9.68 8.17 -5.68
N ALA A 53 -9.18 9.09 -4.85
CA ALA A 53 -9.76 10.43 -4.71
C ALA A 53 -9.75 11.21 -6.04
N SER A 54 -8.65 11.11 -6.80
CA SER A 54 -8.54 11.72 -8.13
C SER A 54 -9.54 11.10 -9.13
N GLN A 55 -9.67 9.78 -9.15
CA GLN A 55 -10.64 9.09 -10.01
C GLN A 55 -12.08 9.44 -9.65
N GLN A 56 -12.41 9.52 -8.35
CA GLN A 56 -13.72 9.96 -7.89
C GLN A 56 -14.04 11.38 -8.36
N ASN A 57 -13.07 12.30 -8.27
CA ASN A 57 -13.25 13.67 -8.76
C ASN A 57 -13.47 13.71 -10.28
N GLN A 58 -12.70 12.92 -11.05
CA GLN A 58 -12.88 12.80 -12.50
C GLN A 58 -14.27 12.23 -12.85
N ALA A 59 -14.71 11.18 -12.15
CA ALA A 59 -16.04 10.59 -12.36
C ALA A 59 -17.16 11.57 -12.02
N ARG A 60 -17.05 12.30 -10.90
CA ARG A 60 -18.03 13.34 -10.50
C ARG A 60 -18.11 14.46 -11.54
N TYR A 61 -16.96 14.90 -12.04
CA TYR A 61 -16.90 15.91 -13.10
C TYR A 61 -17.56 15.42 -14.38
N ALA A 62 -17.23 14.21 -14.84
CA ALA A 62 -17.83 13.61 -16.04
C ALA A 62 -19.35 13.42 -15.90
N MET A 63 -19.85 12.97 -14.73
CA MET A 63 -21.28 12.86 -14.45
C MET A 63 -21.99 14.22 -14.47
N GLY A 64 -21.37 15.27 -13.91
CA GLY A 64 -21.92 16.61 -13.93
C GLY A 64 -21.96 17.24 -15.34
N LEU A 65 -20.96 16.95 -16.18
CA LEU A 65 -20.94 17.42 -17.57
C LEU A 65 -21.81 16.59 -18.52
N GLY A 66 -22.00 15.30 -18.23
CA GLY A 66 -22.85 14.41 -19.03
C GLY A 66 -24.36 14.64 -18.84
N SER A 67 -24.76 15.26 -17.73
CA SER A 67 -26.17 15.51 -17.39
C SER A 67 -26.73 16.82 -17.98
N ASN A 68 -25.92 17.63 -18.66
CA ASN A 68 -26.31 18.96 -19.15
C ASN A 68 -26.38 19.04 -20.69
N ARG A 69 -26.76 17.94 -21.34
CA ARG A 69 -27.06 17.86 -22.78
C ARG A 69 -28.46 17.33 -23.02
#